data_AF-A0A1G5CN45-F1
#
_entry.id   AF-A0A1G5CN45-F1
#
_cell.length_a   1.000
_cell.length_b   1.000
_cell.length_c   1.000
_cell.angle_alpha   90.00
_cell.angle_beta   90.00
_cell.angle_gamma   90.00
#
_symmetry.space_group_name_H-M   'P 1'
#
loop_
_entity.id
_entity.type
_entity.pdbx_description
1 polymer ?
#
loop_
_entity_poly.entity_id
_entity_poly.type
_entity_poly.pdbx_seq_one_letter_code
_entity_poly.pdbx_strand_id
1 'polypeptide(L)'
;MEPENHTKATLVDLLDRILDKGLVIHADLIVSVAGIPLIGLNLKAALAGMETMVKYGMMKAWDERMRAQESEARSQKGTFLSNGEEVLLTAHGGWYCRHGLHPAWRYGHLYLTPERLCVYQHPFERMLFEVPLTGIVRFLMPEDTPSEDGKVRELHLVMADGHIEKLRCTEASQLLACLDELQVGEGVTLDNTVWKTLWRDSRGEGPLPSMDTVCKSS
;
A
#
# COMPACT_ATOMS: atom_id res chain seq x y z
N MET A 1 -3.46 -39.49 37.70
CA MET A 1 -3.24 -38.20 37.02
C MET A 1 -2.89 -38.53 35.59
N GLU A 2 -3.85 -38.39 34.68
CA GLU A 2 -3.56 -38.41 33.25
C GLU A 2 -2.96 -37.05 32.88
N PRO A 3 -1.93 -36.99 32.03
CA PRO A 3 -1.38 -35.73 31.57
C PRO A 3 -2.35 -35.13 30.54
N GLU A 4 -2.91 -33.97 30.86
CA GLU A 4 -3.67 -33.16 29.90
C GLU A 4 -2.70 -32.68 28.81
N ASN A 5 -2.97 -33.08 27.57
CA ASN A 5 -2.12 -32.77 26.43
C ASN A 5 -2.52 -31.38 25.88
N HIS A 6 -1.92 -30.31 26.43
CA HIS A 6 -2.09 -28.94 25.96
C HIS A 6 -1.31 -28.71 24.65
N THR A 7 -1.77 -29.29 23.53
CA THR A 7 -1.02 -29.16 22.26
C THR A 7 -1.92 -28.87 21.07
N LYS A 8 -2.48 -27.65 21.02
CA LYS A 8 -2.89 -26.99 19.75
C LYS A 8 -2.73 -25.48 19.89
N ALA A 9 -1.51 -24.99 20.09
CA ALA A 9 -1.23 -23.60 19.74
C ALA A 9 -1.24 -23.52 18.21
N THR A 10 -2.20 -22.80 17.64
CA THR A 10 -2.23 -22.54 16.20
C THR A 10 -1.21 -21.46 15.86
N LEU A 11 -0.81 -21.39 14.59
CA LEU A 11 0.06 -20.30 14.10
C LEU A 11 -0.53 -18.92 14.42
N VAL A 12 -1.87 -18.80 14.37
CA VAL A 12 -2.59 -17.58 14.71
C VAL A 12 -2.37 -17.20 16.17
N ASP A 13 -2.51 -18.15 17.10
CA ASP A 13 -2.29 -17.89 18.53
C ASP A 13 -0.84 -17.42 18.81
N LEU A 14 0.13 -17.95 18.06
CA LEU A 14 1.53 -17.52 18.16
C LEU A 14 1.72 -16.10 17.64
N LEU A 15 1.14 -15.78 16.48
CA LEU A 15 1.22 -14.45 15.88
C LEU A 15 0.57 -13.41 16.79
N ASP A 16 -0.63 -13.68 17.30
CA ASP A 16 -1.33 -12.80 18.26
C ASP A 16 -0.47 -12.56 19.49
N ARG A 17 0.17 -13.60 20.02
CA ARG A 17 1.08 -13.48 21.17
C ARG A 17 2.28 -12.60 20.85
N ILE A 18 2.88 -12.73 19.67
CA ILE A 18 4.00 -11.91 19.23
C ILE A 18 3.56 -10.45 19.07
N LEU A 19 2.39 -10.19 18.49
CA LEU A 19 1.87 -8.84 18.30
C LEU A 19 1.55 -8.15 19.65
N ASP A 20 0.97 -8.89 20.60
CA ASP A 20 0.55 -8.33 21.89
C ASP A 20 1.67 -8.22 22.93
N LYS A 21 2.58 -9.19 22.97
CA LYS A 21 3.62 -9.27 24.01
C LYS A 21 5.01 -8.91 23.50
N GLY A 22 5.23 -9.04 22.20
CA GLY A 22 6.51 -8.84 21.57
C GLY A 22 7.44 -10.05 21.63
N LEU A 23 8.38 -10.08 20.70
CA LEU A 23 9.43 -11.07 20.54
C LEU A 23 10.75 -10.33 20.27
N VAL A 24 11.80 -10.64 21.03
CA VAL A 24 13.15 -10.13 20.77
C VAL A 24 14.00 -11.25 20.20
N ILE A 25 14.58 -11.01 19.02
CA ILE A 25 15.46 -11.93 18.30
C ILE A 25 16.88 -11.39 18.35
N HIS A 26 17.79 -12.25 18.81
CA HIS A 26 19.23 -12.06 18.71
C HIS A 26 19.76 -13.09 17.73
N ALA A 27 20.30 -12.64 16.59
CA ALA A 27 20.77 -13.52 15.55
C ALA A 27 22.12 -13.06 15.01
N ASP A 28 22.98 -14.03 14.70
CA ASP A 28 24.26 -13.79 14.04
C ASP A 28 24.27 -14.47 12.68
N LEU A 29 24.69 -13.76 11.63
CA LEU A 29 24.82 -14.28 10.28
C LEU A 29 26.25 -14.12 9.78
N ILE A 30 26.82 -15.20 9.24
CA ILE A 30 28.15 -15.15 8.60
C ILE A 30 28.00 -15.50 7.12
N VAL A 31 28.39 -14.58 6.25
CA VAL A 31 28.44 -14.80 4.79
C VAL A 31 29.87 -15.18 4.41
N SER A 32 29.99 -16.36 3.80
CA SER A 32 31.27 -16.92 3.37
C SER A 32 31.31 -17.11 1.86
N VAL A 33 32.48 -16.93 1.26
CA VAL A 33 32.74 -17.24 -0.16
C VAL A 33 33.92 -18.19 -0.24
N ALA A 34 33.75 -19.30 -0.95
CA ALA A 34 34.76 -20.37 -1.05
C ALA A 34 35.29 -20.86 0.32
N GLY A 35 34.42 -20.91 1.33
CA GLY A 35 34.78 -21.34 2.69
C GLY A 35 35.51 -20.28 3.53
N ILE A 36 35.72 -19.07 3.00
CA ILE A 36 36.33 -17.94 3.73
C ILE A 36 35.20 -17.02 4.23
N PRO A 37 35.08 -16.78 5.55
CA PRO A 37 34.08 -15.85 6.08
C PRO A 37 34.47 -14.40 5.72
N LEU A 38 33.60 -13.70 5.01
CA LEU A 38 33.85 -12.33 4.55
C LEU A 38 33.07 -11.29 5.34
N ILE A 39 31.84 -11.62 5.75
CA ILE A 39 30.92 -10.68 6.39
C ILE A 39 30.30 -11.37 7.60
N GLY A 40 30.37 -10.74 8.77
CA GLY A 40 29.61 -11.10 9.96
C GLY A 40 28.58 -10.02 10.27
N LEU A 41 27.34 -10.41 10.52
CA LEU A 41 26.24 -9.54 10.94
C LEU A 41 25.78 -9.95 12.33
N ASN A 42 25.66 -8.98 13.24
CA ASN A 42 24.97 -9.14 14.52
C ASN A 42 23.64 -8.40 14.44
N LEU A 43 22.53 -9.14 14.58
CA LEU A 43 21.18 -8.63 14.45
C LEU A 43 20.47 -8.69 15.80
N LYS A 44 19.94 -7.55 16.22
CA LYS A 44 19.01 -7.44 17.34
C LYS A 44 17.71 -6.87 16.79
N ALA A 45 16.66 -7.67 16.78
CA ALA A 45 15.36 -7.27 16.28
C ALA A 45 14.31 -7.44 17.36
N ALA A 46 13.44 -6.46 17.53
CA ALA A 46 12.20 -6.60 18.27
C ALA A 46 11.04 -6.67 17.28
N LEU A 47 10.11 -7.59 17.49
CA LEU A 47 8.90 -7.79 16.70
C LEU A 47 7.70 -7.72 17.64
N ALA A 48 6.80 -6.78 17.43
CA ALA A 48 5.57 -6.62 18.19
C ALA A 48 4.61 -5.74 17.40
N GLY A 49 3.34 -5.69 17.80
CA GLY A 49 2.38 -4.72 17.27
C GLY A 49 2.85 -3.28 17.53
N MET A 50 2.44 -2.34 16.67
CA MET A 50 2.84 -0.93 16.78
C MET A 50 2.45 -0.31 18.13
N GLU A 51 1.23 -0.57 18.61
CA GLU A 51 0.78 -0.13 19.93
C GLU A 51 1.71 -0.64 21.03
N THR A 52 2.04 -1.93 21.00
CA THR A 52 2.96 -2.59 21.93
C THR A 52 4.37 -1.99 21.87
N MET A 53 4.91 -1.75 20.67
CA MET A 53 6.22 -1.13 20.48
C MET A 53 6.30 0.30 21.04
N VAL A 54 5.24 1.09 20.86
CA VAL A 54 5.14 2.46 21.39
C VAL A 54 4.98 2.42 22.91
N LYS A 55 4.14 1.52 23.43
CA LYS A 55 3.96 1.31 24.87
C LYS A 55 5.27 0.94 25.58
N TYR A 56 6.11 0.12 24.96
CA TYR A 56 7.44 -0.21 25.47
C TYR A 56 8.50 0.86 25.18
N GLY A 57 8.13 1.98 24.55
CA GLY A 57 9.02 3.10 24.28
C GLY A 57 9.99 2.89 23.13
N MET A 58 10.00 1.71 22.49
CA MET A 58 10.94 1.36 21.43
C MET A 58 10.70 2.16 20.14
N MET A 59 9.44 2.47 19.84
CA MET A 59 9.04 3.22 18.64
C MET A 59 8.37 4.55 18.98
N LYS A 60 8.45 5.03 20.22
CA LYS A 60 7.74 6.24 20.65
C LYS A 60 8.22 7.51 19.94
N ALA A 61 9.53 7.71 19.83
CA ALA A 61 10.10 8.83 19.07
C ALA A 61 9.81 8.71 17.56
N TRP A 62 9.68 7.49 17.05
CA TRP A 62 9.30 7.25 15.66
C TRP A 62 7.81 7.56 15.44
N ASP A 63 6.92 7.12 16.32
CA ASP A 63 5.48 7.41 16.32
C ASP A 63 5.19 8.90 16.49
N GLU A 64 5.86 9.57 17.44
CA GLU A 64 5.80 11.03 17.63
C GLU A 64 6.33 11.77 16.40
N ARG A 65 7.44 11.32 15.79
CA ARG A 65 7.97 11.88 14.55
C ARG A 65 7.03 11.65 13.37
N MET A 66 6.42 10.47 13.23
CA MET A 66 5.46 10.19 12.16
C MET A 66 4.21 11.08 12.30
N ARG A 67 3.68 11.27 13.51
CA ARG A 67 2.54 12.17 13.77
C ARG A 67 2.89 13.64 13.58
N ALA A 68 4.07 14.07 14.03
CA ALA A 68 4.57 15.42 13.77
C ALA A 68 4.79 15.63 12.26
N GLN A 69 5.31 14.63 11.55
CA GLN A 69 5.50 14.65 10.11
C GLN A 69 4.19 14.59 9.33
N GLU A 70 3.11 13.97 9.82
CA GLU A 70 1.77 14.11 9.22
C GLU A 70 1.27 15.56 9.32
N SER A 71 1.53 16.23 10.44
CA SER A 71 1.17 17.64 10.62
C SER A 71 2.06 18.60 9.79
N GLU A 72 3.34 18.27 9.62
CA GLU A 72 4.31 19.01 8.82
C GLU A 72 4.17 18.74 7.32
N ALA A 73 3.87 17.51 6.88
CA ALA A 73 3.57 17.17 5.48
C ALA A 73 2.30 17.87 4.98
N ARG A 74 1.35 18.16 5.90
CA ARG A 74 0.22 19.05 5.61
C ARG A 74 0.66 20.50 5.34
N SER A 75 1.80 20.91 5.89
CA SER A 75 2.40 22.25 5.75
C SER A 75 3.47 22.35 4.66
N GLN A 76 4.12 21.23 4.29
CA GLN A 76 5.19 21.11 3.28
C GLN A 76 4.69 20.64 1.92
N LYS A 77 3.40 20.85 1.62
CA LYS A 77 2.79 20.61 0.30
C LYS A 77 3.55 21.27 -0.88
N GLY A 78 4.43 22.24 -0.63
CA GLY A 78 4.97 23.13 -1.66
C GLY A 78 6.23 22.70 -2.43
N THR A 79 6.90 21.58 -2.12
CA THR A 79 8.19 21.26 -2.79
C THR A 79 8.08 20.41 -4.05
N PHE A 80 7.08 19.52 -4.17
CA PHE A 80 6.89 18.68 -5.37
C PHE A 80 5.68 19.08 -6.23
N LEU A 81 4.75 19.86 -5.67
CA LEU A 81 3.65 20.45 -6.42
C LEU A 81 4.19 21.61 -7.26
N SER A 82 3.81 21.65 -8.53
CA SER A 82 4.17 22.77 -9.40
C SER A 82 3.58 24.08 -8.85
N ASN A 83 4.25 25.22 -9.02
CA ASN A 83 3.77 26.51 -8.50
C ASN A 83 2.33 26.80 -8.97
N GLY A 84 1.35 26.64 -8.08
CA GLY A 84 -0.08 26.87 -8.35
C GLY A 84 -0.95 25.61 -8.46
N GLU A 85 -0.38 24.41 -8.37
CA GLU A 85 -1.14 23.16 -8.43
C GLU A 85 -1.94 22.95 -7.13
N GLU A 86 -3.26 23.06 -7.21
CA GLU A 86 -4.16 22.87 -6.07
C GLU A 86 -4.36 21.38 -5.77
N VAL A 87 -4.31 21.02 -4.49
CA VAL A 87 -4.55 19.64 -4.05
C VAL A 87 -6.02 19.46 -3.73
N LEU A 88 -6.69 18.63 -4.52
CA LEU A 88 -8.10 18.27 -4.34
C LEU A 88 -8.30 17.24 -3.22
N LEU A 89 -7.38 16.27 -3.13
CA LEU A 89 -7.40 15.25 -2.09
C LEU A 89 -5.99 14.92 -1.61
N THR A 90 -5.85 14.69 -0.30
CA THR A 90 -4.66 14.10 0.31
C THR A 90 -5.08 12.92 1.16
N ALA A 91 -4.55 11.74 0.89
CA ALA A 91 -4.88 10.53 1.64
C ALA A 91 -3.62 9.70 1.93
N HIS A 92 -3.67 8.84 2.95
CA HIS A 92 -2.63 7.83 3.12
C HIS A 92 -2.86 6.69 2.14
N GLY A 93 -1.77 6.22 1.54
CA GLY A 93 -1.89 5.20 0.54
C GLY A 93 -0.60 4.48 0.23
N GLY A 94 -0.68 3.64 -0.80
CA GLY A 94 0.49 2.96 -1.33
C GLY A 94 0.30 2.62 -2.79
N TRP A 95 1.41 2.44 -3.47
CA TRP A 95 1.46 2.02 -4.85
C TRP A 95 2.17 0.67 -4.96
N TYR A 96 1.61 -0.24 -5.76
CA TYR A 96 2.18 -1.55 -5.98
C TYR A 96 3.30 -1.51 -7.03
N CYS A 97 4.53 -1.41 -6.56
CA CYS A 97 5.69 -1.36 -7.43
C CYS A 97 6.04 -2.77 -7.91
N ARG A 98 5.89 -3.03 -9.22
CA ARG A 98 6.37 -4.28 -9.85
C ARG A 98 7.87 -4.27 -10.13
N HIS A 99 8.46 -3.08 -10.22
CA HIS A 99 9.86 -2.88 -10.59
C HIS A 99 10.78 -2.90 -9.37
N GLY A 100 11.83 -3.73 -9.40
CA GLY A 100 12.82 -3.87 -8.33
C GLY A 100 13.22 -5.32 -8.08
N LEU A 101 13.93 -5.57 -6.98
CA LEU A 101 14.35 -6.93 -6.59
C LEU A 101 13.14 -7.86 -6.37
N HIS A 102 12.06 -7.34 -5.79
CA HIS A 102 10.78 -8.05 -5.64
C HIS A 102 9.60 -7.08 -5.74
N PRO A 103 8.45 -7.49 -6.34
CA PRO A 103 7.23 -6.70 -6.35
C PRO A 103 6.70 -6.46 -4.93
N ALA A 104 6.44 -5.21 -4.57
CA ALA A 104 5.99 -4.84 -3.22
C ALA A 104 5.16 -3.56 -3.20
N TRP A 105 4.30 -3.45 -2.19
CA TRP A 105 3.62 -2.20 -1.86
C TRP A 105 4.62 -1.18 -1.31
N ARG A 106 4.64 0.02 -1.89
CA ARG A 106 5.39 1.16 -1.40
C ARG A 106 4.42 2.21 -0.89
N TYR A 107 4.51 2.53 0.39
CA TYR A 107 3.57 3.40 1.07
C TYR A 107 4.08 4.85 1.14
N GLY A 108 3.12 5.78 1.05
CA GLY A 108 3.34 7.22 1.10
C GLY A 108 2.01 7.97 1.22
N HIS A 109 2.05 9.27 1.00
CA HIS A 109 0.86 10.09 0.87
C HIS A 109 0.45 10.16 -0.60
N LEU A 110 -0.82 9.89 -0.85
CA LEU A 110 -1.47 10.06 -2.13
C LEU A 110 -1.97 11.50 -2.24
N TYR A 111 -1.68 12.15 -3.36
CA TYR A 111 -2.14 13.48 -3.69
C TYR A 111 -2.87 13.43 -5.04
N LEU A 112 -4.08 13.94 -5.06
CA LEU A 112 -4.84 14.18 -6.27
C LEU A 112 -4.87 15.68 -6.56
N THR A 113 -4.52 16.05 -7.77
CA THR A 113 -4.61 17.41 -8.31
C THR A 113 -5.45 17.37 -9.58
N PRO A 114 -5.89 18.52 -10.13
CA PRO A 114 -6.58 18.55 -11.42
C PRO A 114 -5.74 18.01 -12.58
N GLU A 115 -4.42 17.94 -12.43
CA GLU A 115 -3.49 17.55 -13.50
C GLU A 115 -3.05 16.08 -13.39
N ARG A 116 -2.85 15.58 -12.16
CA ARG A 116 -2.22 14.29 -11.92
C ARG A 116 -2.61 13.67 -10.58
N LEU A 117 -2.37 12.37 -10.51
CA LEU A 117 -2.42 11.58 -9.29
C LEU A 117 -1.00 11.11 -8.96
N CYS A 118 -0.56 11.29 -7.73
CA CYS A 118 0.78 10.90 -7.31
C CYS A 118 0.83 10.30 -5.90
N VAL A 119 1.83 9.46 -5.66
CA VAL A 119 2.17 8.94 -4.33
C VAL A 119 3.56 9.41 -3.98
N TYR A 120 3.66 10.24 -2.95
CA TYR A 120 4.91 10.84 -2.49
C TYR A 120 5.28 10.32 -1.10
N GLN A 121 6.53 9.96 -0.91
CA GLN A 121 7.03 9.39 0.34
C GLN A 121 7.79 10.43 1.14
N HIS A 122 7.20 10.84 2.27
CA HIS A 122 7.89 11.50 3.35
C HIS A 122 8.46 10.47 4.34
N PRO A 123 9.56 10.78 5.06
CA PRO A 123 10.40 11.98 4.95
C PRO A 123 11.50 11.85 3.89
N PHE A 124 11.50 10.79 3.08
CA PHE A 124 12.56 10.53 2.10
C PHE A 124 12.49 11.40 0.84
N GLU A 125 11.51 12.31 0.77
CA GLU A 125 11.29 13.24 -0.33
C GLU A 125 11.33 12.57 -1.71
N ARG A 126 10.63 11.44 -1.81
CA ARG A 126 10.68 10.58 -2.99
C ARG A 126 9.32 10.47 -3.66
N MET A 127 9.27 10.82 -4.94
CA MET A 127 8.14 10.47 -5.80
C MET A 127 8.14 8.95 -6.04
N LEU A 128 7.15 8.25 -5.49
CA LEU A 128 7.02 6.80 -5.66
C LEU A 128 6.25 6.46 -6.93
N PHE A 129 5.21 7.23 -7.23
CA PHE A 129 4.32 7.05 -8.36
C PHE A 129 3.76 8.39 -8.81
N GLU A 130 3.64 8.59 -10.11
CA GLU A 130 3.06 9.80 -10.70
C GLU A 130 2.40 9.43 -12.03
N VAL A 131 1.17 9.88 -12.21
CA VAL A 131 0.42 9.71 -13.46
C VAL A 131 -0.42 10.94 -13.76
N PRO A 132 -0.32 11.53 -14.97
CA PRO A 132 -1.27 12.54 -15.43
C PRO A 132 -2.68 11.95 -15.52
N LEU A 133 -3.71 12.71 -15.13
CA LEU A 133 -5.09 12.19 -15.18
C LEU A 133 -5.52 11.83 -16.61
N THR A 134 -4.96 12.50 -17.61
CA THR A 134 -5.16 12.18 -19.04
C THR A 134 -4.60 10.81 -19.44
N GLY A 135 -3.65 10.26 -18.67
CA GLY A 135 -3.10 8.92 -18.88
C GLY A 135 -3.96 7.81 -18.26
N ILE A 136 -4.92 8.17 -17.41
CA ILE A 136 -5.85 7.23 -16.78
C ILE A 136 -7.09 7.10 -17.65
N VAL A 137 -7.30 5.90 -18.20
CA VAL A 137 -8.45 5.58 -19.03
C VAL A 137 -9.66 5.17 -18.19
N ARG A 138 -9.42 4.48 -17.07
CA ARG A 138 -10.46 4.03 -16.15
C ARG A 138 -9.86 3.75 -14.78
N PHE A 139 -10.67 3.82 -13.74
CA PHE A 139 -10.31 3.39 -12.39
C PHE A 139 -11.40 2.51 -11.80
N LEU A 140 -11.02 1.58 -10.92
CA LEU A 140 -11.93 0.53 -10.43
C LEU A 140 -11.57 0.13 -9.00
N MET A 141 -12.57 -0.14 -8.16
CA MET A 141 -12.38 -0.71 -6.84
C MET A 141 -12.86 -2.17 -6.84
N PRO A 142 -11.97 -3.16 -6.68
CA PRO A 142 -12.39 -4.56 -6.64
C PRO A 142 -13.22 -4.85 -5.38
N GLU A 143 -14.38 -5.50 -5.53
CA GLU A 143 -15.29 -5.81 -4.42
C GLU A 143 -14.68 -6.79 -3.39
N ASP A 144 -13.82 -7.72 -3.85
CA ASP A 144 -13.37 -8.89 -3.07
C ASP A 144 -11.97 -8.75 -2.45
N THR A 145 -11.46 -7.54 -2.21
CA THR A 145 -10.15 -7.40 -1.55
C THR A 145 -10.34 -7.38 -0.03
N PRO A 146 -9.95 -8.43 0.72
CA PRO A 146 -10.05 -8.41 2.17
C PRO A 146 -9.09 -7.33 2.70
N SER A 147 -9.66 -6.20 3.12
CA SER A 147 -8.96 -5.26 3.97
C SER A 147 -9.12 -5.79 5.39
N GLU A 148 -8.05 -6.33 5.98
CA GLU A 148 -8.07 -6.88 7.36
C GLU A 148 -8.61 -5.89 8.40
N ASP A 149 -8.62 -4.58 8.09
CA ASP A 149 -9.10 -3.50 8.97
C ASP A 149 -10.22 -2.65 8.33
N GLY A 150 -10.69 -2.97 7.11
CA GLY A 150 -11.73 -2.22 6.38
C GLY A 150 -11.40 -0.76 5.98
N LYS A 151 -10.32 -0.19 6.54
CA LYS A 151 -9.95 1.23 6.39
C LYS A 151 -9.15 1.53 5.12
N VAL A 152 -8.38 0.58 4.60
CA VAL A 152 -7.57 0.78 3.39
C VAL A 152 -8.13 -0.07 2.27
N ARG A 153 -8.55 0.55 1.17
CA ARG A 153 -9.09 -0.16 -0.01
C ARG A 153 -8.11 -0.12 -1.18
N GLU A 154 -8.18 -1.15 -2.01
CA GLU A 154 -7.40 -1.27 -3.23
C GLU A 154 -8.14 -0.63 -4.41
N LEU A 155 -7.41 0.14 -5.23
CA LEU A 155 -7.89 0.81 -6.43
C LEU A 155 -7.00 0.38 -7.60
N HIS A 156 -7.59 0.02 -8.72
CA HIS A 156 -6.89 -0.30 -9.96
C HIS A 156 -7.08 0.83 -10.96
N LEU A 157 -5.98 1.31 -11.53
CA LEU A 157 -5.96 2.30 -12.60
C LEU A 157 -5.61 1.60 -13.91
N VAL A 158 -6.48 1.72 -14.90
CA VAL A 158 -6.25 1.28 -16.27
C VAL A 158 -5.63 2.44 -17.03
N MET A 159 -4.44 2.21 -17.56
CA MET A 159 -3.64 3.21 -18.25
C MET A 159 -3.95 3.23 -19.75
N ALA A 160 -3.60 4.32 -20.43
CA ALA A 160 -3.85 4.50 -21.87
C ALA A 160 -3.19 3.44 -22.78
N ASP A 161 -2.06 2.89 -22.36
CA ASP A 161 -1.37 1.78 -23.02
C ASP A 161 -1.89 0.38 -22.60
N GLY A 162 -2.92 0.34 -21.76
CA GLY A 162 -3.63 -0.85 -21.32
C GLY A 162 -3.07 -1.52 -20.06
N HIS A 163 -1.92 -1.11 -19.50
CA HIS A 163 -1.45 -1.75 -18.26
C HIS A 163 -2.27 -1.29 -17.05
N ILE A 164 -2.20 -2.10 -15.97
CA ILE A 164 -2.92 -1.84 -14.72
C ILE A 164 -1.93 -1.49 -13.62
N GLU A 165 -2.10 -0.30 -13.07
CA GLU A 165 -1.44 0.15 -11.85
C GLU A 165 -2.35 -0.06 -10.63
N LYS A 166 -1.77 -0.52 -9.52
CA LYS A 166 -2.53 -0.79 -8.29
C LYS A 166 -2.15 0.20 -7.20
N LEU A 167 -3.16 0.79 -6.61
CA LEU A 167 -3.07 1.73 -5.50
C LEU A 167 -3.83 1.21 -4.29
N ARG A 168 -3.44 1.65 -3.12
CA ARG A 168 -4.17 1.52 -1.86
C ARG A 168 -4.42 2.90 -1.29
N CYS A 169 -5.60 3.12 -0.74
CA CYS A 169 -6.00 4.41 -0.18
C CYS A 169 -6.89 4.22 1.05
N THR A 170 -6.66 5.02 2.10
CA THR A 170 -7.54 5.08 3.28
C THR A 170 -8.87 5.75 2.97
N GLU A 171 -8.90 6.68 2.01
CA GLU A 171 -10.07 7.49 1.65
C GLU A 171 -10.53 7.17 0.23
N ALA A 172 -10.53 5.88 -0.14
CA ALA A 172 -10.81 5.44 -1.50
C ALA A 172 -12.15 5.95 -2.05
N SER A 173 -13.20 6.03 -1.22
CA SER A 173 -14.50 6.58 -1.64
C SER A 173 -14.43 8.06 -2.02
N GLN A 174 -13.66 8.87 -1.28
CA GLN A 174 -13.48 10.29 -1.62
C GLN A 174 -12.61 10.45 -2.86
N LEU A 175 -11.58 9.62 -3.00
CA LEU A 175 -10.76 9.58 -4.21
C LEU A 175 -11.58 9.28 -5.46
N LEU A 176 -12.48 8.30 -5.40
CA LEU A 176 -13.39 7.97 -6.51
C LEU A 176 -14.30 9.14 -6.84
N ALA A 177 -14.93 9.75 -5.85
CA ALA A 177 -15.81 10.90 -6.06
C ALA A 177 -15.07 12.06 -6.74
N CYS A 178 -13.84 12.38 -6.32
CA CYS A 178 -13.04 13.43 -6.95
C CYS A 178 -12.61 13.05 -8.39
N LEU A 179 -12.31 11.78 -8.66
CA LEU A 179 -11.96 11.33 -10.02
C LEU A 179 -13.17 11.38 -10.97
N ASP A 180 -14.36 11.04 -10.46
CA ASP A 180 -15.62 11.17 -11.19
C ASP A 180 -15.95 12.65 -11.48
N GLU A 181 -15.79 13.54 -10.50
CA GLU A 181 -15.98 14.99 -10.69
C GLU A 181 -15.03 15.59 -11.75
N LEU A 182 -13.82 15.05 -11.86
CA LEU A 182 -12.83 15.42 -12.88
C LEU A 182 -13.07 14.75 -14.24
N GLN A 183 -14.14 13.95 -14.38
CA GLN A 183 -14.51 13.22 -15.60
C GLN A 183 -13.38 12.33 -16.13
N VAL A 184 -12.55 11.78 -15.23
CA VAL A 184 -11.41 10.94 -15.61
C VAL A 184 -11.92 9.64 -16.23
N GLY A 185 -11.62 9.42 -17.52
CA GLY A 185 -12.06 8.22 -18.25
C GLY A 185 -13.44 8.31 -18.91
N GLU A 186 -14.11 9.47 -18.90
CA GLU A 186 -15.30 9.69 -19.74
C GLU A 186 -14.91 9.60 -21.22
N GLY A 187 -15.45 8.58 -21.93
CA GLY A 187 -15.26 8.39 -23.37
C GLY A 187 -14.62 7.07 -23.80
N VAL A 188 -14.17 6.22 -22.86
CA VAL A 188 -13.59 4.91 -23.21
C VAL A 188 -14.52 3.76 -22.88
N THR A 189 -15.13 3.18 -23.92
CA THR A 189 -15.88 1.92 -23.88
C THR A 189 -14.91 0.74 -23.97
N LEU A 190 -14.69 0.05 -22.85
CA LEU A 190 -13.93 -1.19 -22.82
C LEU A 190 -14.84 -2.37 -23.15
N ASP A 191 -14.54 -3.09 -24.23
CA ASP A 191 -15.17 -4.37 -24.53
C ASP A 191 -14.80 -5.42 -23.45
N ASN A 192 -15.76 -6.28 -23.12
CA ASN A 192 -15.64 -7.35 -22.14
C ASN A 192 -14.48 -8.31 -22.46
N THR A 193 -14.16 -8.47 -23.75
CA THR A 193 -13.04 -9.31 -24.21
C THR A 193 -11.67 -8.70 -23.86
N VAL A 194 -11.54 -7.37 -23.95
CA VAL A 194 -10.33 -6.63 -23.57
C VAL A 194 -10.16 -6.67 -22.05
N TRP A 195 -11.26 -6.43 -21.31
CA TRP A 195 -11.30 -6.53 -19.85
C TRP A 195 -10.81 -7.90 -19.32
N LYS A 196 -11.31 -8.99 -19.92
CA LYS A 196 -10.90 -10.37 -19.58
C LYS A 196 -9.44 -10.69 -19.88
N THR A 197 -8.81 -9.95 -20.79
CA THR A 197 -7.41 -10.14 -21.16
C THR A 197 -6.51 -9.38 -20.19
N LEU A 198 -6.86 -8.13 -19.87
CA LEU A 198 -6.13 -7.27 -18.92
C LEU A 198 -6.15 -7.82 -17.49
N TRP A 199 -7.29 -8.35 -17.03
CA TRP A 199 -7.41 -8.97 -15.71
C TRP A 199 -6.49 -10.19 -15.56
N ARG A 200 -6.47 -11.05 -16.59
CA ARG A 200 -5.74 -12.32 -16.60
C ARG A 200 -4.23 -12.13 -16.49
N ASP A 201 -3.72 -11.03 -17.03
CA ASP A 201 -2.28 -10.71 -17.03
C ASP A 201 -1.81 -10.00 -15.73
N SER A 202 -2.74 -9.54 -14.88
CA SER A 202 -2.46 -8.75 -13.67
C SER A 202 -2.19 -9.56 -12.37
N ARG A 203 -2.10 -10.91 -12.51
CA ARG A 203 -1.69 -12.00 -11.58
C ARG A 203 -2.75 -12.70 -10.71
N GLY A 204 -2.72 -14.06 -10.82
CA GLY A 204 -3.09 -15.05 -9.79
C GLY A 204 -4.55 -15.50 -9.78
N GLU A 205 -4.91 -16.47 -10.64
CA GLU A 205 -6.14 -17.28 -10.69
C GLU A 205 -7.29 -16.94 -9.71
N GLY A 206 -7.83 -15.73 -9.82
CA GLY A 206 -9.07 -15.31 -9.14
C GLY A 206 -10.23 -15.21 -10.14
N PRO A 207 -11.48 -15.42 -9.72
CA PRO A 207 -12.64 -15.23 -10.59
C PRO A 207 -12.68 -13.80 -11.13
N LEU A 208 -13.07 -13.67 -12.40
CA LEU A 208 -13.25 -12.37 -13.07
C LEU A 208 -14.40 -11.61 -12.39
N PRO A 209 -14.19 -10.38 -11.88
CA PRO A 209 -15.30 -9.54 -11.45
C PRO A 209 -16.16 -9.20 -12.68
N SER A 210 -17.49 -9.33 -12.55
CA SER A 210 -18.41 -9.05 -13.64
C SER A 210 -18.46 -7.54 -13.92
N MET A 211 -18.67 -7.15 -15.18
CA MET A 211 -18.66 -5.74 -15.58
C MET A 211 -19.80 -4.94 -14.92
N ASP A 212 -20.92 -5.59 -14.61
CA ASP A 212 -22.06 -5.03 -13.88
C ASP A 212 -21.76 -4.77 -12.39
N THR A 213 -20.80 -5.51 -11.84
CA THR A 213 -20.31 -5.33 -10.47
C THR A 213 -19.46 -4.07 -10.33
N VAL A 214 -18.77 -3.68 -11.41
CA VAL A 214 -17.83 -2.54 -11.45
C VAL A 214 -18.56 -1.21 -11.73
N CYS A 215 -19.71 -1.25 -12.39
CA CYS A 215 -20.45 -0.07 -12.85
C CYS A 215 -21.64 0.34 -11.96
N LYS A 216 -21.79 -0.22 -10.75
CA LYS A 216 -22.78 0.30 -9.79
C LYS A 216 -22.24 1.59 -9.14
N SER A 217 -22.43 2.69 -9.84
CA SER A 217 -22.54 4.02 -9.25
C SER A 217 -23.60 3.97 -8.15
N SER A 218 -23.19 4.13 -6.89
CA SER A 218 -24.07 4.51 -5.78
C SER A 218 -23.81 5.95 -5.43
#